data_AF-A0A7S3XVX9-F1
#
_entry.id   AF-A0A7S3XVX9-F1
#
_cell.length_a   1.000
_cell.length_b   1.000
_cell.length_c   1.000
_cell.angle_alpha   90.00
_cell.angle_beta   90.00
_cell.angle_gamma   90.00
#
_symmetry.space_group_name_H-M   'P 1'
#
loop_
_entity.id
_entity.type
_entity.pdbx_description
1 polymer ?
#
loop_
_entity_poly.entity_id
_entity_poly.type
_entity_poly.pdbx_seq_one_letter_code
_entity_poly.pdbx_strand_id
1 'polypeptide(L)'
;MQDVLSTFSNHQALGTFLNKLDPFYREKNNAGAPVDAMRERLKNLQEFIKYDLALHMEEESTCLNHCLKHACGSDQSAERLGKFPKGCPPKCDHEHTTVCEECEEMNFFFNELTEMVKQIPNRKLSMRNKLKYIQHLEFLKHKLEFYVTHVIRSFIEDGQKDKMVEELVAGKAVLILDFKMKWTSVIRHESAGEFFAKTGTAWHGILVMWMSEDGILRHQYHNHISQDQAEDSHFVLTSVYQFLLKDVIDVLPISEIAVFADSAGCYRGQDFIYGLGHIAKLTEGRVKITDLYIAEAGRGKSILDGHFGRS
;
A
#
# COMPACT_ATOMS: atom_id res chain seq x y z
N MET A 1 2.70 4.55 -9.39
CA MET A 1 3.17 5.90 -9.83
C MET A 1 3.29 6.87 -8.64
N GLN A 2 2.39 6.81 -7.65
CA GLN A 2 2.47 7.60 -6.41
C GLN A 2 3.74 7.31 -5.57
N ASP A 3 4.13 6.04 -5.45
CA ASP A 3 5.31 5.61 -4.65
C ASP A 3 6.62 6.21 -5.17
N VAL A 4 6.82 6.16 -6.49
CA VAL A 4 8.03 6.73 -7.12
C VAL A 4 8.05 8.24 -6.96
N LEU A 5 6.89 8.91 -7.01
CA LEU A 5 6.78 10.35 -6.83
C LEU A 5 7.03 10.78 -5.38
N SER A 6 6.61 9.99 -4.37
CA SER A 6 6.85 10.29 -2.96
C SER A 6 8.31 10.07 -2.56
N THR A 7 8.95 8.97 -3.00
CA THR A 7 10.40 8.76 -2.80
C THR A 7 11.21 9.88 -3.46
N PHE A 8 10.88 10.21 -4.71
CA PHE A 8 11.59 11.23 -5.48
C PHE A 8 11.44 12.62 -4.84
N SER A 9 10.23 12.96 -4.38
CA SER A 9 9.96 14.19 -3.66
C SER A 9 10.73 14.29 -2.34
N ASN A 10 10.78 13.19 -1.56
CA ASN A 10 11.51 13.15 -0.29
C ASN A 10 13.02 13.27 -0.51
N HIS A 11 13.59 12.53 -1.47
CA HIS A 11 15.01 12.61 -1.82
C HIS A 11 15.39 14.01 -2.31
N GLN A 12 14.58 14.61 -3.20
CA GLN A 12 14.82 15.95 -3.70
C GLN A 12 14.75 17.00 -2.58
N ALA A 13 13.80 16.86 -1.65
CA ALA A 13 13.65 17.78 -0.52
C ALA A 13 14.85 17.70 0.44
N LEU A 14 15.31 16.50 0.79
CA LEU A 14 16.51 16.29 1.61
C LEU A 14 17.79 16.72 0.88
N GLY A 15 17.93 16.44 -0.41
CA GLY A 15 19.03 16.95 -1.24
C GLY A 15 19.06 18.49 -1.28
N THR A 16 17.90 19.13 -1.39
CA THR A 16 17.76 20.58 -1.31
C THR A 16 18.15 21.11 0.07
N PHE A 17 17.81 20.39 1.14
CA PHE A 17 18.24 20.74 2.50
C PHE A 17 19.77 20.67 2.64
N LEU A 18 20.40 19.58 2.16
CA LEU A 18 21.86 19.43 2.16
C LEU A 18 22.55 20.56 1.37
N ASN A 19 21.99 20.98 0.24
CA ASN A 19 22.50 22.12 -0.53
C ASN A 19 22.44 23.44 0.25
N LYS A 20 21.46 23.61 1.16
CA LYS A 20 21.40 24.78 2.05
C LYS A 20 22.43 24.70 3.19
N LEU A 21 22.84 23.51 3.59
CA LEU A 21 23.88 23.31 4.60
C LEU A 21 25.30 23.48 4.05
N ASP A 22 25.51 23.10 2.79
CA ASP A 22 26.80 23.09 2.11
C ASP A 22 27.66 24.36 2.33
N PRO A 23 27.13 25.60 2.22
CA PRO A 23 27.92 26.81 2.43
C PRO A 23 28.50 26.98 3.84
N PHE A 24 27.91 26.34 4.85
CA PHE A 24 28.41 26.44 6.24
C PHE A 24 29.64 25.56 6.50
N TYR A 25 29.81 24.51 5.70
CA TYR A 25 30.84 23.47 5.86
C TYR A 25 31.94 23.50 4.81
N ARG A 26 31.80 24.30 3.75
CA ARG A 26 32.87 24.55 2.80
C ARG A 26 33.93 25.49 3.38
N GLU A 27 34.95 24.94 4.04
CA GLU A 27 36.19 25.65 4.40
C GLU A 27 37.36 25.21 3.50
N LYS A 28 38.36 26.09 3.32
CA LYS A 28 39.44 25.97 2.31
C LYS A 28 40.23 24.63 2.30
N ASN A 29 40.22 23.87 3.40
CA ASN A 29 40.99 22.63 3.54
C ASN A 29 40.13 21.35 3.72
N ASN A 30 38.80 21.48 3.87
CA ASN A 30 37.84 20.37 4.05
C ASN A 30 36.52 20.73 3.33
N ALA A 31 36.62 21.13 2.06
CA ALA A 31 35.49 21.68 1.34
C ALA A 31 34.39 20.62 1.13
N GLY A 32 33.29 20.72 1.88
CA GLY A 32 32.06 19.95 1.64
C GLY A 32 32.05 18.51 2.15
N ALA A 33 33.19 17.95 2.59
CA ALA A 33 33.31 16.53 2.95
C ALA A 33 32.21 15.99 3.89
N PRO A 34 31.80 16.69 4.98
CA PRO A 34 30.69 16.22 5.82
C PRO A 34 29.35 16.21 5.09
N VAL A 35 29.06 17.22 4.26
CA VAL A 35 27.81 17.31 3.52
C VAL A 35 27.77 16.31 2.36
N ASP A 36 28.93 16.05 1.73
CA ASP A 36 29.07 15.03 0.69
C ASP A 36 28.87 13.62 1.23
N ALA A 37 29.42 13.32 2.42
CA ALA A 37 29.14 12.07 3.13
C ALA A 37 27.64 11.90 3.41
N MET A 38 26.96 12.98 3.84
CA MET A 38 25.50 12.93 4.02
C MET A 38 24.73 12.73 2.70
N ARG A 39 25.23 13.24 1.57
CA ARG A 39 24.61 12.99 0.26
C ARG A 39 24.73 11.52 -0.15
N GLU A 40 25.85 10.89 0.14
CA GLU A 40 26.05 9.46 -0.10
C GLU A 40 25.12 8.61 0.76
N ARG A 41 25.06 8.90 2.06
CA ARG A 41 24.12 8.23 2.98
C ARG A 41 22.66 8.40 2.56
N LEU A 42 22.27 9.58 2.08
CA LEU A 42 20.91 9.81 1.57
C LEU A 42 20.58 8.92 0.35
N LYS A 43 21.55 8.64 -0.52
CA LYS A 43 21.35 7.72 -1.65
C LYS A 43 21.20 6.29 -1.16
N ASN A 44 22.09 5.84 -0.29
CA ASN A 44 22.05 4.49 0.27
C ASN A 44 20.76 4.24 1.05
N LEU A 45 20.32 5.21 1.87
CA LEU A 45 19.06 5.15 2.59
C LEU A 45 17.86 5.05 1.65
N GLN A 46 17.89 5.76 0.51
CA GLN A 46 16.82 5.68 -0.49
C GLN A 46 16.77 4.30 -1.15
N GLU A 47 17.93 3.74 -1.52
CA GLU A 47 18.02 2.41 -2.11
C GLU A 47 17.53 1.36 -1.12
N PHE A 48 18.03 1.40 0.11
CA PHE A 48 17.61 0.51 1.20
C PHE A 48 16.09 0.53 1.41
N ILE A 49 15.48 1.71 1.64
CA ILE A 49 14.03 1.80 1.88
C ILE A 49 13.23 1.24 0.70
N LYS A 50 13.72 1.40 -0.52
CA LYS A 50 13.00 1.01 -1.73
C LYS A 50 13.12 -0.47 -2.06
N TYR A 51 14.26 -1.08 -1.80
CA TYR A 51 14.59 -2.42 -2.29
C TYR A 51 14.77 -3.45 -1.18
N ASP A 52 15.32 -3.05 -0.03
CA ASP A 52 15.83 -4.00 0.97
C ASP A 52 15.00 -4.00 2.26
N LEU A 53 14.37 -2.87 2.62
CA LEU A 53 13.56 -2.75 3.84
C LEU A 53 12.51 -3.88 3.97
N ALA A 54 11.83 -4.22 2.88
CA ALA A 54 10.83 -5.28 2.89
C ALA A 54 11.42 -6.67 3.20
N LEU A 55 12.69 -6.90 2.83
CA LEU A 55 13.40 -8.15 3.10
C LEU A 55 13.78 -8.31 4.57
N HIS A 56 13.78 -7.21 5.33
CA HIS A 56 14.08 -7.20 6.77
C HIS A 56 12.83 -7.44 7.62
N MET A 57 11.64 -7.46 7.03
CA MET A 57 10.38 -7.58 7.76
C MET A 57 10.06 -9.03 8.11
N GLU A 58 9.70 -9.27 9.37
CA GLU A 58 9.30 -10.57 9.91
C GLU A 58 7.96 -10.42 10.66
N GLU A 59 7.16 -11.48 10.72
CA GLU A 59 5.87 -11.45 11.44
C GLU A 59 6.07 -11.07 12.92
N GLU A 60 7.06 -11.70 13.56
CA GLU A 60 7.56 -11.38 14.89
C GLU A 60 9.08 -11.33 14.87
N SER A 61 9.69 -10.32 15.49
CA SER A 61 11.14 -10.15 15.50
C SER A 61 11.63 -9.56 16.82
N THR A 62 12.83 -9.95 17.25
CA THR A 62 13.50 -9.27 18.37
C THR A 62 14.03 -7.90 17.97
N CYS A 63 13.98 -7.52 16.68
CA CYS A 63 14.30 -6.17 16.23
C CYS A 63 13.01 -5.38 16.02
N LEU A 64 12.91 -4.22 16.69
CA LEU A 64 11.71 -3.36 16.63
C LEU A 64 11.35 -2.98 15.20
N ASN A 65 12.37 -2.61 14.40
CA ASN A 65 12.19 -2.15 13.03
C ASN A 65 11.89 -3.30 12.04
N HIS A 66 11.99 -4.56 12.47
CA HIS A 66 11.69 -5.74 11.65
C HIS A 66 10.31 -6.33 11.97
N CYS A 67 9.76 -6.06 13.17
CA CYS A 67 8.56 -6.72 13.67
C CYS A 67 7.27 -6.13 13.08
N LEU A 68 6.62 -6.87 12.19
CA LEU A 68 5.34 -6.49 11.58
C LEU A 68 4.21 -6.42 12.62
N LYS A 69 4.17 -7.36 13.57
CA LYS A 69 3.21 -7.32 14.70
C LYS A 69 3.32 -6.01 15.48
N HIS A 70 4.54 -5.50 15.67
CA HIS A 70 4.75 -4.20 16.31
C HIS A 70 4.27 -3.05 15.41
N ALA A 71 4.74 -3.01 14.16
CA ALA A 71 4.43 -1.96 13.21
C ALA A 71 2.92 -1.79 12.96
N CYS A 72 2.17 -2.89 12.97
CA CYS A 72 0.72 -2.89 12.73
C CYS A 72 -0.12 -2.87 14.01
N GLY A 73 0.47 -3.21 15.16
CA GLY A 73 -0.20 -3.32 16.46
C GLY A 73 -0.31 -2.00 17.23
N SER A 74 0.28 -0.91 16.74
CA SER A 74 0.19 0.42 17.34
C SER A 74 -0.84 1.29 16.61
N ASP A 75 -1.97 1.56 17.25
CA ASP A 75 -2.93 2.56 16.78
C ASP A 75 -3.14 3.63 17.87
N GLN A 76 -2.62 4.84 17.62
CA GLN A 76 -2.75 5.98 18.53
C GLN A 76 -4.22 6.43 18.72
N SER A 77 -5.11 6.09 17.79
CA SER A 77 -6.55 6.34 17.93
C SER A 77 -7.21 5.28 18.81
N ALA A 78 -6.80 4.01 18.68
CA ALA A 78 -7.21 2.91 19.55
C ALA A 78 -6.82 3.12 21.01
N GLU A 79 -5.58 3.56 21.26
CA GLU A 79 -5.07 3.81 22.60
C GLU A 79 -5.82 4.95 23.30
N ARG A 80 -6.20 6.00 22.56
CA ARG A 80 -7.03 7.10 23.06
C ARG A 80 -8.46 6.68 23.40
N LEU A 81 -9.01 5.73 22.65
CA LEU A 81 -10.39 5.27 22.79
C LEU A 81 -10.54 4.05 23.70
N GLY A 82 -9.43 3.49 24.19
CA GLY A 82 -9.42 2.27 25.02
C GLY A 82 -10.00 1.03 24.31
N LYS A 83 -10.13 1.09 22.98
CA LYS A 83 -10.70 0.04 22.14
C LYS A 83 -9.83 -0.12 20.90
N PHE A 84 -9.16 -1.26 20.80
CA PHE A 84 -8.49 -1.66 19.58
C PHE A 84 -9.54 -1.97 18.49
N PRO A 85 -9.44 -1.37 17.30
CA PRO A 85 -10.25 -1.76 16.15
C PRO A 85 -10.15 -3.27 15.94
N LYS A 86 -11.30 -3.91 15.65
CA LYS A 86 -11.29 -5.31 15.22
C LYS A 86 -10.43 -5.41 13.95
N GLY A 87 -9.41 -6.27 13.97
CA GLY A 87 -8.49 -6.47 12.84
C GLY A 87 -7.08 -5.89 13.03
N CYS A 88 -6.84 -5.10 14.08
CA CYS A 88 -5.47 -4.71 14.47
C CYS A 88 -4.78 -5.91 15.17
N PRO A 89 -3.54 -6.28 14.79
CA PRO A 89 -2.83 -7.36 15.46
C PRO A 89 -2.64 -7.06 16.95
N PRO A 90 -2.61 -8.10 17.81
CA PRO A 90 -2.40 -7.91 19.23
C PRO A 90 -1.01 -7.30 19.50
N LYS A 91 -0.87 -6.63 20.65
CA LYS A 91 0.44 -6.15 21.11
C LYS A 91 1.45 -7.29 21.13
N CYS A 92 2.71 -6.98 20.86
CA CYS A 92 3.80 -7.95 20.96
C CYS A 92 3.87 -8.52 22.37
N ASP A 93 4.04 -9.84 22.44
CA ASP A 93 4.27 -10.66 23.62
C ASP A 93 5.75 -11.06 23.76
N HIS A 94 6.61 -10.54 22.89
CA HIS A 94 8.07 -10.66 22.90
C HIS A 94 8.75 -9.30 23.13
N GLU A 95 10.03 -9.34 23.50
CA GLU A 95 10.86 -8.15 23.69
C GLU A 95 11.69 -7.81 22.45
N HIS A 96 11.83 -6.51 22.16
CA HIS A 96 12.65 -6.01 21.06
C HIS A 96 14.05 -5.64 21.58
N THR A 97 14.93 -6.63 21.70
CA THR A 97 16.27 -6.48 22.30
C THR A 97 17.39 -6.21 21.30
N THR A 98 17.11 -6.33 20.01
CA THR A 98 18.12 -6.20 18.94
C THR A 98 17.90 -4.94 18.10
N VAL A 99 18.99 -4.38 17.58
CA VAL A 99 18.98 -3.21 16.70
C VAL A 99 19.64 -3.59 15.38
N CYS A 100 18.96 -3.30 14.28
CA CYS A 100 19.50 -3.43 12.94
C CYS A 100 20.05 -2.07 12.49
N GLU A 101 21.35 -1.99 12.21
CA GLU A 101 22.01 -0.74 11.84
C GLU A 101 21.43 -0.15 10.55
N GLU A 102 21.12 -0.98 9.56
CA GLU A 102 20.54 -0.53 8.28
C GLU A 102 19.13 0.06 8.47
N CYS A 103 18.29 -0.57 9.29
CA CYS A 103 16.96 -0.05 9.61
C CYS A 103 17.02 1.21 10.50
N GLU A 104 18.05 1.32 11.34
CA GLU A 104 18.25 2.46 12.24
C GLU A 104 18.96 3.65 11.54
N GLU A 105 19.53 3.43 10.35
CA GLU A 105 20.28 4.43 9.60
C GLU A 105 19.47 5.70 9.32
N MET A 106 18.15 5.59 9.12
CA MET A 106 17.28 6.77 9.02
C MET A 106 17.37 7.65 10.27
N ASN A 107 17.31 7.06 11.46
CA ASN A 107 17.38 7.81 12.71
C ASN A 107 18.79 8.40 12.90
N PHE A 108 19.84 7.63 12.62
CA PHE A 108 21.21 8.12 12.68
C PHE A 108 21.44 9.30 11.72
N PHE A 109 20.93 9.20 10.50
CA PHE A 109 21.01 10.24 9.47
C PHE A 109 20.36 11.56 9.95
N PHE A 110 19.13 11.53 10.47
CA PHE A 110 18.46 12.75 10.95
C PHE A 110 19.08 13.32 12.23
N ASN A 111 19.56 12.46 13.13
CA ASN A 111 20.26 12.89 14.33
C ASN A 111 21.55 13.64 13.96
N GLU A 112 22.33 13.10 13.01
CA GLU A 112 23.56 13.76 12.55
C GLU A 112 23.29 15.09 11.84
N LEU A 113 22.28 15.16 10.97
CA LEU A 113 21.88 16.45 10.35
C LEU A 113 21.46 17.50 11.39
N THR A 114 20.77 17.06 12.44
CA THR A 114 20.37 17.93 13.54
C THR A 114 21.59 18.44 14.31
N GLU A 115 22.55 17.57 14.60
CA GLU A 115 23.81 17.96 15.25
C GLU A 115 24.66 18.88 14.38
N MET A 116 24.73 18.64 13.08
CA MET A 116 25.36 19.55 12.13
C MET A 116 24.76 20.96 12.26
N VAL A 117 23.43 21.10 12.16
CA VAL A 117 22.77 22.41 12.31
C VAL A 117 23.11 23.09 13.65
N LYS A 118 23.16 22.33 14.76
CA LYS A 118 23.50 22.86 16.09
C LYS A 118 24.94 23.38 16.16
N GLN A 119 25.89 22.67 15.55
CA GLN A 119 27.32 22.98 15.56
C GLN A 119 27.69 24.23 14.74
N ILE A 120 26.85 24.66 13.79
CA ILE A 120 27.10 25.88 13.01
C ILE A 120 27.26 27.09 13.96
N PRO A 121 28.36 27.87 13.93
CA PRO A 121 28.52 29.00 14.84
C PRO A 121 27.39 30.04 14.71
N ASN A 122 26.93 30.61 15.83
CA ASN A 122 25.82 31.59 15.83
C ASN A 122 26.09 32.84 14.97
N ARG A 123 27.38 33.16 14.72
CA ARG A 123 27.82 34.21 13.79
C ARG A 123 27.53 33.90 12.31
N LYS A 124 27.51 32.61 11.93
CA LYS A 124 27.20 32.13 10.57
C LYS A 124 25.69 31.87 10.42
N LEU A 125 25.03 31.34 11.45
CA LEU A 125 23.60 31.04 11.45
C LEU A 125 22.97 31.37 12.82
N SER A 126 22.06 32.33 12.85
CA SER A 126 21.41 32.76 14.09
C SER A 126 20.61 31.63 14.76
N MET A 127 20.45 31.70 16.08
CA MET A 127 19.69 30.68 16.84
C MET A 127 18.26 30.50 16.31
N ARG A 128 17.59 31.60 15.95
CA ARG A 128 16.24 31.55 15.36
C ARG A 128 16.22 30.80 14.03
N ASN A 129 17.24 30.94 13.20
CA ASN A 129 17.31 30.24 11.93
C ASN A 129 17.70 28.76 12.13
N LYS A 130 18.59 28.44 13.07
CA LYS A 130 18.84 27.03 13.46
C LYS A 130 17.57 26.30 13.83
N LEU A 131 16.71 26.93 14.65
CA LEU A 131 15.43 26.34 15.05
C LEU A 131 14.53 26.04 13.83
N LYS A 132 14.49 26.95 12.85
CA LYS A 132 13.74 26.72 11.59
C LYS A 132 14.31 25.54 10.78
N TYR A 133 15.63 25.37 10.75
CA TYR A 133 16.27 24.24 10.08
C TYR A 133 15.92 22.92 10.78
N ILE A 134 15.96 22.89 12.12
CA ILE A 134 15.59 21.71 12.91
C ILE A 134 14.11 21.35 12.71
N GLN A 135 13.20 22.32 12.79
CA GLN A 135 11.77 22.10 12.49
C GLN A 135 11.53 21.57 11.07
N HIS A 136 12.31 22.07 10.10
CA HIS A 136 12.23 21.56 8.73
C HIS A 136 12.76 20.13 8.62
N LEU A 137 13.82 19.77 9.35
CA LEU A 137 14.31 18.39 9.43
C LEU A 137 13.28 17.46 10.04
N GLU A 138 12.62 17.85 11.13
CA GLU A 138 11.53 17.09 11.75
C GLU A 138 10.38 16.83 10.76
N PHE A 139 10.00 17.87 10.00
CA PHE A 139 9.00 17.73 8.94
C PHE A 139 9.43 16.75 7.83
N LEU A 140 10.69 16.82 7.38
CA LEU A 140 11.22 15.90 6.37
C LEU A 140 11.33 14.47 6.91
N LYS A 141 11.69 14.30 8.18
CA LYS A 141 11.70 12.99 8.87
C LYS A 141 10.31 12.37 8.84
N HIS A 142 9.30 13.13 9.25
CA HIS A 142 7.92 12.63 9.28
C HIS A 142 7.40 12.23 7.89
N LYS A 143 7.78 12.97 6.85
CA LYS A 143 7.47 12.59 5.45
C LYS A 143 8.14 11.29 5.03
N LEU A 144 9.37 11.04 5.47
CA LEU A 144 10.06 9.80 5.17
C LEU A 144 9.48 8.63 5.98
N GLU A 145 9.13 8.83 7.25
CA GLU A 145 8.41 7.85 8.07
C GLU A 145 7.07 7.44 7.44
N PHE A 146 6.33 8.41 6.89
CA PHE A 146 5.08 8.12 6.16
C PHE A 146 5.34 7.27 4.91
N TYR A 147 6.44 7.55 4.20
CA TYR A 147 6.83 6.75 3.05
C TYR A 147 7.27 5.33 3.46
N VAL A 148 8.04 5.18 4.53
CA VAL A 148 8.41 3.87 5.11
C VAL A 148 7.16 3.07 5.49
N THR A 149 6.20 3.71 6.15
CA THR A 149 4.89 3.10 6.50
C THR A 149 4.19 2.58 5.25
N HIS A 150 4.20 3.36 4.18
CA HIS A 150 3.59 2.98 2.90
C HIS A 150 4.29 1.76 2.26
N VAL A 151 5.62 1.71 2.30
CA VAL A 151 6.39 0.56 1.80
C VAL A 151 6.07 -0.71 2.59
N ILE A 152 6.07 -0.62 3.93
CA ILE A 152 5.75 -1.75 4.81
C ILE A 152 4.32 -2.24 4.55
N ARG A 153 3.35 -1.33 4.46
CA ARG A 153 1.96 -1.68 4.14
C ARG A 153 1.84 -2.39 2.80
N SER A 154 2.53 -1.88 1.77
CA SER A 154 2.54 -2.51 0.45
C SER A 154 3.08 -3.94 0.50
N PHE A 155 4.14 -4.20 1.28
CA PHE A 155 4.68 -5.54 1.47
C PHE A 155 3.69 -6.49 2.15
N ILE A 156 3.02 -6.03 3.20
CA ILE A 156 2.00 -6.81 3.91
C ILE A 156 0.85 -7.16 2.97
N GLU A 157 0.37 -6.18 2.20
CA GLU A 157 -0.76 -6.37 1.27
C GLU A 157 -0.42 -7.31 0.12
N ASP A 158 0.79 -7.21 -0.43
CA ASP A 158 1.25 -8.11 -1.50
C ASP A 158 1.18 -9.58 -1.02
N GLY A 159 1.52 -9.86 0.25
CA GLY A 159 1.39 -11.20 0.85
C GLY A 159 -0.04 -11.62 1.24
N GLN A 160 -0.95 -10.67 1.48
CA GLN A 160 -2.33 -11.00 1.90
C GLN A 160 -3.10 -11.75 0.81
N LYS A 161 -2.92 -11.37 -0.46
CA LYS A 161 -3.60 -12.05 -1.56
C LYS A 161 -3.17 -13.51 -1.69
N ASP A 162 -1.87 -13.78 -1.56
CA ASP A 162 -1.35 -15.15 -1.60
C ASP A 162 -1.88 -15.96 -0.41
N LYS A 163 -1.87 -15.36 0.79
CA LYS A 163 -2.45 -15.96 1.99
C LYS A 163 -3.93 -16.29 1.84
N MET A 164 -4.74 -15.41 1.24
CA MET A 164 -6.16 -15.69 0.97
C MET A 164 -6.34 -16.93 0.08
N VAL A 165 -5.46 -17.14 -0.89
CA VAL A 165 -5.50 -18.31 -1.77
C VAL A 165 -4.98 -19.56 -1.06
N GLU A 166 -3.94 -19.45 -0.23
CA GLU A 166 -3.39 -20.56 0.58
C GLU A 166 -4.36 -21.06 1.66
N GLU A 167 -5.19 -20.17 2.22
CA GLU A 167 -6.21 -20.49 3.22
C GLU A 167 -7.50 -21.09 2.61
N LEU A 168 -7.56 -21.27 1.29
CA LEU A 168 -8.71 -21.89 0.62
C LEU A 168 -8.89 -23.35 1.06
N VAL A 169 -10.06 -23.61 1.62
CA VAL A 169 -10.55 -24.96 1.94
C VAL A 169 -11.89 -25.20 1.23
N ALA A 170 -12.35 -26.44 1.22
CA ALA A 170 -13.65 -26.78 0.63
C ALA A 170 -14.78 -25.91 1.20
N GLY A 171 -15.65 -25.40 0.34
CA GLY A 171 -16.72 -24.47 0.72
C GLY A 171 -16.34 -22.98 0.71
N LYS A 172 -15.04 -22.65 0.61
CA LYS A 172 -14.55 -21.27 0.54
C LYS A 172 -14.06 -20.90 -0.86
N ALA A 173 -14.21 -19.62 -1.20
CA ALA A 173 -13.64 -19.05 -2.41
C ALA A 173 -13.08 -17.64 -2.17
N VAL A 174 -12.18 -17.23 -3.06
CA VAL A 174 -11.70 -15.85 -3.17
C VAL A 174 -12.27 -15.25 -4.44
N LEU A 175 -12.88 -14.07 -4.34
CA LEU A 175 -13.25 -13.24 -5.47
C LEU A 175 -12.26 -12.10 -5.64
N ILE A 176 -11.58 -12.05 -6.80
CA ILE A 176 -10.77 -10.92 -7.21
C ILE A 176 -11.59 -10.07 -8.17
N LEU A 177 -11.73 -8.78 -7.84
CA LEU A 177 -12.51 -7.80 -8.59
C LEU A 177 -11.58 -6.75 -9.18
N ASP A 178 -11.77 -6.43 -10.47
CA ASP A 178 -11.00 -5.39 -11.13
C ASP A 178 -11.77 -4.85 -12.36
N PHE A 179 -11.42 -3.65 -12.80
CA PHE A 179 -11.88 -3.10 -14.07
C PHE A 179 -10.81 -3.26 -15.15
N LYS A 180 -11.23 -3.70 -16.34
CA LYS A 180 -10.37 -3.60 -17.51
C LYS A 180 -10.20 -2.13 -17.87
N MET A 181 -8.98 -1.74 -18.25
CA MET A 181 -8.76 -0.41 -18.85
C MET A 181 -9.77 -0.15 -19.97
N LYS A 182 -10.43 1.02 -19.95
CA LYS A 182 -11.43 1.41 -20.93
C LYS A 182 -10.91 1.19 -22.35
N TRP A 183 -11.58 0.31 -23.10
CA TRP A 183 -11.29 0.12 -24.52
C TRP A 183 -11.74 1.37 -25.28
N THR A 184 -10.77 2.07 -25.88
CA THR A 184 -11.04 3.16 -26.82
C THR A 184 -10.70 2.69 -28.22
N SER A 185 -11.67 2.73 -29.14
CA SER A 185 -11.53 2.26 -30.53
C SER A 185 -10.63 3.16 -31.41
N VAL A 186 -9.90 4.12 -30.82
CA VAL A 186 -9.12 5.13 -31.56
C VAL A 186 -7.68 5.16 -31.05
N ILE A 187 -6.76 4.65 -31.85
CA ILE A 187 -5.31 4.79 -31.64
C ILE A 187 -4.92 6.25 -31.93
N ARG A 188 -4.67 7.05 -30.88
CA ARG A 188 -3.85 8.27 -30.99
C ARG A 188 -3.03 8.49 -29.71
N HIS A 189 -1.79 8.95 -29.89
CA HIS A 189 -0.84 9.27 -28.84
C HIS A 189 -1.31 10.51 -28.04
N GLU A 190 -1.96 10.31 -26.90
CA GLU A 190 -2.37 11.41 -26.02
C GLU A 190 -2.07 11.09 -24.54
N SER A 191 -2.07 12.14 -23.71
CA SER A 191 -1.55 12.15 -22.34
C SER A 191 -2.46 11.41 -21.35
N ALA A 192 -1.87 10.86 -20.27
CA ALA A 192 -2.58 10.05 -19.28
C ALA A 192 -3.81 10.73 -18.65
N GLY A 193 -3.85 12.06 -18.58
CA GLY A 193 -4.99 12.81 -18.02
C GLY A 193 -6.23 12.84 -18.94
N GLU A 194 -6.04 12.82 -20.25
CA GLU A 194 -7.15 12.86 -21.23
C GLU A 194 -7.78 11.48 -21.45
N PHE A 195 -7.05 10.40 -21.12
CA PHE A 195 -7.52 9.02 -21.19
C PHE A 195 -8.62 8.72 -20.16
N PHE A 196 -8.51 9.25 -18.94
CA PHE A 196 -9.52 9.03 -17.88
C PHE A 196 -10.84 9.77 -18.10
N ALA A 197 -10.91 10.71 -19.06
CA ALA A 197 -12.03 11.62 -19.25
C ALA A 197 -12.94 11.30 -20.46
N LYS A 198 -12.74 10.19 -21.19
CA LYS A 198 -13.55 9.83 -22.38
C LYS A 198 -14.27 8.47 -22.27
N THR A 199 -15.41 8.41 -22.97
CA THR A 199 -16.46 7.39 -23.08
C THR A 199 -15.95 6.01 -23.53
N GLY A 200 -15.99 5.04 -22.63
CA GLY A 200 -15.77 3.61 -22.92
C GLY A 200 -16.83 2.75 -22.21
N THR A 201 -17.05 1.54 -22.71
CA THR A 201 -17.94 0.53 -22.11
C THR A 201 -17.34 0.05 -20.79
N ALA A 202 -18.10 0.11 -19.69
CA ALA A 202 -17.65 -0.40 -18.40
C ALA A 202 -17.47 -1.92 -18.51
N TRP A 203 -16.27 -2.39 -18.16
CA TRP A 203 -15.91 -3.80 -18.20
C TRP A 203 -15.32 -4.19 -16.86
N HIS A 204 -16.17 -4.80 -16.04
CA HIS A 204 -15.79 -5.33 -14.74
C HIS A 204 -15.46 -6.82 -14.86
N GLY A 205 -14.26 -7.18 -14.44
CA GLY A 205 -13.80 -8.56 -14.35
C GLY A 205 -14.00 -9.08 -12.94
N ILE A 206 -14.41 -10.34 -12.88
CA ILE A 206 -14.48 -11.12 -11.66
C ILE A 206 -13.68 -12.39 -11.91
N LEU A 207 -12.77 -12.69 -11.01
CA LEU A 207 -12.10 -13.97 -10.95
C LEU A 207 -12.51 -14.66 -9.66
N VAL A 208 -13.09 -15.85 -9.77
CA VAL A 208 -13.32 -16.73 -8.63
C VAL A 208 -12.22 -17.78 -8.57
N MET A 209 -11.66 -18.00 -7.39
CA MET A 209 -10.74 -19.09 -7.09
C MET A 209 -11.29 -19.90 -5.93
N TRP A 210 -11.30 -21.22 -6.04
CA TRP A 210 -11.82 -22.10 -5.01
C TRP A 210 -11.09 -23.44 -5.00
N MET A 211 -11.13 -24.12 -3.86
CA MET A 211 -10.65 -25.49 -3.74
C MET A 211 -11.79 -26.45 -4.09
N SER A 212 -11.61 -27.28 -5.12
CA SER A 212 -12.58 -28.34 -5.42
C SER A 212 -12.48 -29.52 -4.46
N GLU A 213 -13.49 -30.39 -4.49
CA GLU A 213 -13.58 -31.57 -3.61
C GLU A 213 -12.39 -32.54 -3.75
N ASP A 214 -11.72 -32.55 -4.90
CA ASP A 214 -10.50 -33.32 -5.19
C ASP A 214 -9.21 -32.65 -4.67
N GLY A 215 -9.31 -31.52 -3.97
CA GLY A 215 -8.17 -30.78 -3.43
C GLY A 215 -7.36 -30.01 -4.49
N ILE A 216 -7.95 -29.75 -5.65
CA ILE A 216 -7.31 -28.97 -6.72
C ILE A 216 -7.80 -27.51 -6.66
N LEU A 217 -6.86 -26.57 -6.70
CA LEU A 217 -7.20 -25.15 -6.86
C LEU A 217 -7.76 -24.91 -8.27
N ARG A 218 -9.02 -24.49 -8.34
CA ARG A 218 -9.71 -24.13 -9.58
C ARG A 218 -9.97 -22.64 -9.63
N HIS A 219 -10.12 -22.14 -10.85
CA HIS A 219 -10.45 -20.74 -11.07
C HIS A 219 -11.33 -20.55 -12.30
N GLN A 220 -12.13 -19.48 -12.29
CA GLN A 220 -12.98 -19.09 -13.40
C GLN A 220 -13.03 -17.57 -13.52
N TYR A 221 -12.99 -17.09 -14.76
CA TYR A 221 -13.16 -15.68 -15.08
C TYR A 221 -14.59 -15.39 -15.52
N HIS A 222 -15.13 -14.27 -15.08
CA HIS A 222 -16.39 -13.72 -15.52
C HIS A 222 -16.20 -12.25 -15.88
N ASN A 223 -16.71 -11.85 -17.05
CA ASN A 223 -16.65 -10.49 -17.52
C ASN A 223 -18.07 -9.93 -17.56
N HIS A 224 -18.34 -8.91 -16.76
CA HIS A 224 -19.57 -8.15 -16.84
C HIS A 224 -19.31 -6.88 -17.65
N ILE A 225 -19.92 -6.83 -18.82
CA ILE A 225 -19.80 -5.71 -19.76
C ILE A 225 -21.15 -5.01 -19.81
N SER A 226 -21.16 -3.70 -19.57
CA SER A 226 -22.39 -2.90 -19.58
C SER A 226 -22.29 -1.69 -20.50
N GLN A 227 -23.44 -1.34 -21.08
CA GLN A 227 -23.59 -0.09 -21.82
C GLN A 227 -23.65 1.14 -20.88
N ASP A 228 -23.90 0.90 -19.60
CA ASP A 228 -23.72 1.92 -18.56
C ASP A 228 -22.23 2.27 -18.46
N GLN A 229 -21.96 3.56 -18.30
CA GLN A 229 -20.61 4.12 -18.18
C GLN A 229 -20.18 4.27 -16.72
N ALA A 230 -21.10 4.00 -15.78
CA ALA A 230 -20.83 4.07 -14.36
C ALA A 230 -19.88 2.93 -13.93
N GLU A 231 -18.67 3.32 -13.51
CA GLU A 231 -17.73 2.46 -12.78
C GLU A 231 -17.87 2.77 -11.28
N ASP A 232 -19.09 2.66 -10.77
CA ASP A 232 -19.44 2.95 -9.38
C ASP A 232 -19.70 1.69 -8.56
N SER A 233 -19.89 1.87 -7.25
CA SER A 233 -20.16 0.76 -6.32
C SER A 233 -21.42 -0.03 -6.70
N HIS A 234 -22.45 0.63 -7.23
CA HIS A 234 -23.72 -0.02 -7.58
C HIS A 234 -23.55 -0.95 -8.77
N PHE A 235 -22.78 -0.52 -9.77
CA PHE A 235 -22.40 -1.32 -10.92
C PHE A 235 -21.67 -2.59 -10.49
N VAL A 236 -20.63 -2.45 -9.67
CA VAL A 236 -19.84 -3.57 -9.16
C VAL A 236 -20.71 -4.56 -8.38
N LEU A 237 -21.54 -4.07 -7.45
CA LEU A 237 -22.42 -4.94 -6.66
C LEU A 237 -23.41 -5.71 -7.53
N THR A 238 -23.98 -5.06 -8.54
CA THR A 238 -24.86 -5.71 -9.52
C THR A 238 -24.12 -6.79 -10.29
N SER A 239 -22.89 -6.49 -10.72
CA SER A 239 -22.02 -7.44 -11.42
C SER A 239 -21.70 -8.66 -10.57
N VAL A 240 -21.31 -8.47 -9.31
CA VAL A 240 -21.04 -9.55 -8.36
C VAL A 240 -22.30 -10.37 -8.13
N TYR A 241 -23.44 -9.74 -7.86
CA TYR A 241 -24.69 -10.46 -7.58
C TYR A 241 -25.14 -11.33 -8.76
N GLN A 242 -25.08 -10.81 -9.99
CA GLN A 242 -25.43 -11.58 -11.18
C GLN A 242 -24.49 -12.76 -11.40
N PHE A 243 -23.18 -12.56 -11.19
CA PHE A 243 -22.20 -13.64 -11.25
C PHE A 243 -22.49 -14.73 -10.23
N LEU A 244 -22.78 -14.37 -8.97
CA LEU A 244 -23.10 -15.33 -7.93
C LEU A 244 -24.33 -16.18 -8.28
N LEU A 245 -25.41 -15.55 -8.76
CA LEU A 245 -26.62 -16.26 -9.16
C LEU A 245 -26.39 -17.24 -10.30
N LYS A 246 -25.60 -16.85 -11.30
CA LYS A 246 -25.45 -17.61 -12.54
C LYS A 246 -24.41 -18.71 -12.44
N ASP A 247 -23.27 -18.41 -11.83
CA ASP A 247 -22.05 -19.19 -11.97
C ASP A 247 -21.55 -19.77 -10.62
N VAL A 248 -22.15 -19.41 -9.48
CA VAL A 248 -21.69 -19.87 -8.16
C VAL A 248 -22.75 -20.69 -7.43
N ILE A 249 -23.89 -20.09 -7.09
CA ILE A 249 -24.78 -20.60 -6.05
C ILE A 249 -25.32 -22.02 -6.32
N ASP A 250 -25.66 -22.33 -7.56
CA ASP A 250 -26.19 -23.65 -7.95
C ASP A 250 -25.18 -24.49 -8.77
N VAL A 251 -23.96 -23.98 -8.94
CA VAL A 251 -22.94 -24.55 -9.84
C VAL A 251 -21.70 -25.00 -9.08
N LEU A 252 -21.33 -24.27 -8.02
CA LEU A 252 -20.10 -24.48 -7.27
C LEU A 252 -20.42 -24.82 -5.81
N PRO A 253 -19.67 -25.71 -5.16
CA PRO A 253 -19.84 -26.04 -3.75
C PRO A 253 -19.21 -24.97 -2.86
N ILE A 254 -19.68 -23.72 -2.96
CA ILE A 254 -19.16 -22.54 -2.25
C ILE A 254 -20.26 -21.92 -1.40
N SER A 255 -19.94 -21.62 -0.14
CA SER A 255 -20.84 -20.94 0.79
C SER A 255 -20.20 -19.72 1.46
N GLU A 256 -18.88 -19.58 1.39
CA GLU A 256 -18.14 -18.46 1.97
C GLU A 256 -17.19 -17.85 0.94
N ILE A 257 -17.15 -16.52 0.89
CA ILE A 257 -16.33 -15.78 -0.06
C ILE A 257 -15.56 -14.68 0.65
N ALA A 258 -14.25 -14.67 0.44
CA ALA A 258 -13.41 -13.52 0.74
C ALA A 258 -13.21 -12.69 -0.54
N VAL A 259 -13.32 -11.38 -0.44
CA VAL A 259 -13.23 -10.47 -1.59
C VAL A 259 -11.91 -9.71 -1.56
N PHE A 260 -11.22 -9.67 -2.69
CA PHE A 260 -10.05 -8.85 -2.95
C PHE A 260 -10.36 -7.90 -4.10
N ALA A 261 -10.11 -6.60 -3.92
CA ALA A 261 -10.31 -5.60 -4.95
C ALA A 261 -9.13 -4.62 -4.99
N ASP A 262 -8.97 -3.93 -6.11
CA ASP A 262 -8.00 -2.86 -6.22
C ASP A 262 -8.44 -1.60 -5.45
N SER A 263 -7.60 -0.56 -5.50
CA SER A 263 -7.85 0.70 -4.80
C SER A 263 -8.90 1.62 -5.47
N ALA A 264 -9.62 1.19 -6.51
CA ALA A 264 -10.52 2.07 -7.24
C ALA A 264 -11.63 2.65 -6.35
N GLY A 265 -12.14 3.83 -6.74
CA GLY A 265 -13.14 4.56 -5.94
C GLY A 265 -14.41 3.76 -5.65
N CYS A 266 -14.82 2.88 -6.58
CA CYS A 266 -15.99 2.01 -6.47
C CYS A 266 -15.86 0.92 -5.40
N TYR A 267 -14.65 0.55 -4.98
CA TYR A 267 -14.44 -0.47 -3.93
C TYR A 267 -14.27 0.15 -2.54
N ARG A 268 -13.93 1.45 -2.43
CA ARG A 268 -13.63 2.12 -1.15
C ARG A 268 -14.85 2.75 -0.46
N GLY A 269 -16.01 2.79 -1.13
CA GLY A 269 -17.21 3.45 -0.63
C GLY A 269 -17.99 2.63 0.40
N GLN A 270 -18.69 3.33 1.30
CA GLN A 270 -19.60 2.69 2.27
C GLN A 270 -20.66 1.84 1.56
N ASP A 271 -21.18 2.31 0.41
CA ASP A 271 -22.18 1.59 -0.37
C ASP A 271 -21.69 0.21 -0.81
N PHE A 272 -20.43 0.10 -1.21
CA PHE A 272 -19.83 -1.18 -1.60
C PHE A 272 -19.73 -2.12 -0.39
N ILE A 273 -19.20 -1.62 0.72
CA ILE A 273 -19.03 -2.42 1.95
C ILE A 273 -20.38 -2.92 2.48
N TYR A 274 -21.37 -2.02 2.60
CA TYR A 274 -22.71 -2.40 3.05
C TYR A 274 -23.42 -3.33 2.07
N GLY A 275 -23.25 -3.07 0.77
CA GLY A 275 -23.80 -3.89 -0.30
C GLY A 275 -23.25 -5.32 -0.30
N LEU A 276 -21.93 -5.50 -0.13
CA LEU A 276 -21.32 -6.82 0.04
C LEU A 276 -21.88 -7.54 1.27
N GLY A 277 -22.04 -6.83 2.39
CA GLY A 277 -22.67 -7.38 3.59
C GLY A 277 -24.12 -7.83 3.37
N HIS A 278 -24.83 -7.25 2.40
CA HIS A 278 -26.20 -7.62 2.05
C HIS A 278 -26.30 -8.83 1.11
N ILE A 279 -25.21 -9.28 0.49
CA ILE A 279 -25.20 -10.44 -0.42
C ILE A 279 -25.75 -11.70 0.26
N ALA A 280 -25.42 -11.94 1.54
CA ALA A 280 -25.97 -13.06 2.28
C ALA A 280 -27.50 -13.05 2.32
N LYS A 281 -28.11 -11.87 2.49
CA LYS A 281 -29.57 -11.73 2.48
C LYS A 281 -30.13 -11.94 1.07
N LEU A 282 -29.50 -11.36 0.06
CA LEU A 282 -29.94 -11.46 -1.34
C LEU A 282 -29.85 -12.89 -1.90
N THR A 283 -28.95 -13.71 -1.35
CA THR A 283 -28.76 -15.11 -1.74
C THR A 283 -29.47 -16.11 -0.81
N GLU A 284 -30.36 -15.62 0.07
CA GLU A 284 -31.08 -16.44 1.07
C GLU A 284 -30.16 -17.22 2.01
N GLY A 285 -28.98 -16.66 2.30
CA GLY A 285 -27.98 -17.24 3.19
C GLY A 285 -27.11 -18.32 2.55
N ARG A 286 -27.28 -18.60 1.24
CA ARG A 286 -26.49 -19.62 0.53
C ARG A 286 -25.02 -19.25 0.40
N VAL A 287 -24.72 -17.97 0.21
CA VAL A 287 -23.35 -17.45 0.11
C VAL A 287 -23.18 -16.25 1.02
N LYS A 288 -22.11 -16.23 1.80
CA LYS A 288 -21.75 -15.10 2.66
C LYS A 288 -20.40 -14.52 2.27
N ILE A 289 -20.30 -13.18 2.31
CA ILE A 289 -19.01 -12.50 2.23
C ILE A 289 -18.42 -12.47 3.64
N THR A 290 -17.24 -13.05 3.83
CA THR A 290 -16.58 -13.14 5.13
C THR A 290 -15.57 -12.02 5.35
N ASP A 291 -14.83 -11.67 4.31
CA ASP A 291 -13.70 -10.76 4.37
C ASP A 291 -13.69 -9.85 3.14
N LEU A 292 -13.19 -8.63 3.31
CA LEU A 292 -12.97 -7.67 2.24
C LEU A 292 -11.58 -7.06 2.39
N TYR A 293 -10.78 -7.23 1.35
CA TYR A 293 -9.45 -6.67 1.20
C TYR A 293 -9.43 -5.70 0.02
N ILE A 294 -8.94 -4.49 0.25
CA ILE A 294 -8.80 -3.44 -0.76
C ILE A 294 -7.32 -3.09 -0.82
N ALA A 295 -6.70 -3.29 -1.97
CA ALA A 295 -5.28 -2.99 -2.16
C ALA A 295 -4.99 -1.49 -2.11
N GLU A 296 -3.76 -1.11 -1.77
CA GLU A 296 -3.27 0.27 -1.85
C GLU A 296 -3.20 0.82 -3.27
N ALA A 297 -3.16 2.15 -3.36
CA ALA A 297 -3.17 2.86 -4.64
C ALA A 297 -1.98 2.47 -5.55
N GLY A 298 -2.29 1.92 -6.72
CA GLY A 298 -1.28 1.46 -7.68
C GLY A 298 -0.68 0.08 -7.39
N ARG A 299 -1.25 -0.64 -6.42
CA ARG A 299 -1.04 -2.07 -6.14
C ARG A 299 -2.29 -2.87 -6.54
N GLY A 300 -2.33 -4.17 -6.25
CA GLY A 300 -3.50 -5.01 -6.52
C GLY A 300 -3.53 -5.71 -7.87
N LYS A 301 -2.41 -5.67 -8.63
CA LYS A 301 -2.31 -6.42 -9.89
C LYS A 301 -2.59 -7.90 -9.66
N SER A 302 -3.35 -8.49 -10.57
CA SER A 302 -3.77 -9.87 -10.45
C SER A 302 -3.72 -10.61 -11.77
N ILE A 303 -3.92 -11.92 -11.71
CA ILE A 303 -4.06 -12.74 -12.91
C ILE A 303 -5.30 -12.35 -13.73
N LEU A 304 -6.21 -11.52 -13.19
CA LEU A 304 -7.31 -10.90 -13.90
C LEU A 304 -6.81 -9.86 -14.93
N ASP A 305 -5.73 -9.11 -14.64
CA ASP A 305 -5.06 -8.24 -15.62
C ASP A 305 -4.57 -9.03 -16.83
N GLY A 306 -4.02 -10.23 -16.59
CA GLY A 306 -3.56 -11.13 -17.63
C GLY A 306 -4.69 -11.66 -18.51
N HIS A 307 -5.85 -11.94 -17.91
CA HIS A 307 -7.08 -12.30 -18.63
C HIS A 307 -7.58 -11.15 -19.49
N PHE A 308 -7.54 -9.92 -18.98
CA PHE A 308 -7.82 -8.73 -19.77
C PHE A 308 -6.87 -8.59 -20.96
N GLY A 309 -5.58 -8.91 -20.82
CA GLY A 309 -4.62 -8.85 -21.94
C GLY A 309 -4.85 -9.86 -23.06
N ARG A 310 -5.59 -10.95 -22.80
CA ARG A 310 -5.87 -12.03 -23.77
C ARG A 310 -7.27 -11.98 -24.39
N SER A 311 -8.14 -11.11 -23.87
CA SER A 311 -9.55 -10.97 -24.22
C SER A 311 -9.86 -9.78 -25.10
#